data_AF-A0A931KVH7-F1
#
_entry.id   AF-A0A931KVH7-F1
#
_cell.length_a   1.000
_cell.length_b   1.000
_cell.length_c   1.000
_cell.angle_alpha   90.00
_cell.angle_beta   90.00
_cell.angle_gamma   90.00
#
_symmetry.space_group_name_H-M   'P 1'
#
loop_
_entity.id
_entity.type
_entity.pdbx_description
1 polymer ?
#
loop_
_entity_poly.entity_id
_entity_poly.type
_entity_poly.pdbx_seq_one_letter_code
_entity_poly.pdbx_strand_id
1 'polypeptide(L)'
;MTSTKIREPHPCLCGQIRIDIPGDTDPKTLPASQRGYLDDPTADEAGWTYLQTECTAETRRLFAPGHDARTKGLLQTAARLGASVTVLDGGMAHSTDPITFATQQLPGMAHLVTSNPKGRVTKSSKVTAKVGRWTYEGTITEAGFAYTAKDGSTKIASAYTLV
;
A
#
# COMPACT_ATOMS: atom_id res chain seq x y z
N MET A 1 23.71 10.58 -7.03
CA MET A 1 22.44 10.04 -7.56
C MET A 1 21.63 11.22 -8.09
N THR A 2 21.60 11.35 -9.40
CA THR A 2 21.03 12.51 -10.11
C THR A 2 19.50 12.36 -10.13
N SER A 3 18.83 13.22 -9.35
CA SER A 3 17.37 13.35 -9.30
C SER A 3 16.80 13.55 -10.71
N THR A 4 16.05 12.58 -11.20
CA THR A 4 15.33 12.65 -12.48
C THR A 4 14.42 13.89 -12.46
N LYS A 5 14.66 14.82 -13.38
CA LYS A 5 13.86 16.03 -13.53
C LYS A 5 12.45 15.61 -13.96
N ILE A 6 11.51 15.59 -13.03
CA ILE A 6 10.08 15.62 -13.36
C ILE A 6 9.85 16.93 -14.13
N ARG A 7 9.67 16.82 -15.46
CA ARG A 7 9.37 17.96 -16.35
C ARG A 7 7.90 18.04 -16.74
N GLU A 8 7.18 16.92 -16.63
CA GLU A 8 5.77 16.82 -16.96
C GLU A 8 4.95 16.76 -15.66
N PRO A 9 3.75 17.38 -15.62
CA PRO A 9 2.82 17.17 -14.52
C PRO A 9 2.53 15.68 -14.38
N HIS A 10 2.60 15.17 -13.16
CA HIS A 10 2.22 13.80 -12.83
C HIS A 10 1.27 13.81 -11.62
N PRO A 11 0.54 12.72 -11.38
CA PRO A 11 -0.30 12.59 -10.19
C PRO A 11 0.53 12.80 -8.91
N CYS A 12 -0.06 13.44 -7.91
CA CYS A 12 0.59 13.60 -6.62
C CYS A 12 0.75 12.24 -5.92
N LEU A 13 1.96 11.93 -5.44
CA LEU A 13 2.24 10.64 -4.79
C LEU A 13 1.30 10.34 -3.61
N CYS A 14 0.84 11.37 -2.88
CA CYS A 14 -0.08 11.17 -1.76
C CYS A 14 -1.44 10.56 -2.19
N GLY A 15 -1.84 10.79 -3.44
CA GLY A 15 -3.05 10.22 -4.04
C GLY A 15 -2.83 8.84 -4.65
N GLN A 16 -1.57 8.45 -4.85
CA GLN A 16 -1.18 7.17 -5.42
C GLN A 16 -0.87 6.11 -4.37
N ILE A 17 -0.99 6.42 -3.08
CA ILE A 17 -0.77 5.44 -2.02
C ILE A 17 -2.06 5.17 -1.27
N ARG A 18 -2.30 3.92 -0.94
CA ARG A 18 -3.32 3.49 0.04
C ARG A 18 -2.68 2.64 1.12
N ILE A 19 -3.23 2.69 2.32
CA ILE A 19 -2.81 1.83 3.42
C ILE A 19 -3.92 0.86 3.71
N ASP A 20 -3.59 -0.41 3.64
CA ASP A 20 -4.51 -1.50 3.84
C ASP A 20 -4.54 -1.89 5.32
N ILE A 21 -5.68 -1.68 5.99
CA ILE A 21 -5.85 -1.97 7.43
C ILE A 21 -6.96 -3.00 7.66
N PRO A 22 -6.89 -3.82 8.72
CA PRO A 22 -7.97 -4.75 9.06
C PRO A 22 -9.31 -4.01 9.20
N GLY A 23 -10.39 -4.57 8.66
CA GLY A 23 -11.72 -3.96 8.66
C GLY A 23 -12.34 -3.81 10.04
N ASP A 24 -11.85 -4.57 11.02
CA ASP A 24 -12.19 -4.47 12.43
C ASP A 24 -11.36 -3.42 13.20
N THR A 25 -10.47 -2.70 12.52
CA THR A 25 -9.68 -1.62 13.13
C THR A 25 -10.62 -0.53 13.66
N ASP A 26 -10.68 -0.36 14.98
CA ASP A 26 -11.47 0.72 15.59
C ASP A 26 -10.97 2.08 15.08
N PRO A 27 -11.81 2.89 14.39
CA PRO A 27 -11.43 4.20 13.86
C PRO A 27 -10.89 5.16 14.93
N LYS A 28 -11.23 4.95 16.21
CA LYS A 28 -10.69 5.75 17.32
C LYS A 28 -9.20 5.52 17.54
N THR A 29 -8.66 4.37 17.13
CA THR A 29 -7.23 4.07 17.18
C THR A 29 -6.42 4.88 16.15
N LEU A 30 -7.08 5.39 15.11
CA LEU A 30 -6.49 6.28 14.13
C LEU A 30 -6.38 7.72 14.66
N PRO A 31 -5.33 8.46 14.26
CA PRO A 31 -5.26 9.90 14.48
C PRO A 31 -6.49 10.62 13.92
N ALA A 32 -6.99 11.64 14.64
CA ALA A 32 -8.19 12.37 14.23
C ALA A 32 -8.10 12.94 12.80
N SER A 33 -6.89 13.37 12.40
CA SER A 33 -6.61 13.88 11.04
C SER A 33 -6.68 12.84 9.94
N GLN A 34 -6.78 11.55 10.27
CA GLN A 34 -6.80 10.45 9.31
C GLN A 34 -8.11 9.67 9.28
N ARG A 35 -9.00 9.91 10.24
CA ARG A 35 -10.33 9.29 10.26
C ARG A 35 -11.16 9.70 9.04
N GLY A 36 -10.91 10.88 8.48
CA GLY A 36 -11.54 11.35 7.25
C GLY A 36 -10.94 10.77 5.96
N TYR A 37 -9.91 9.92 6.05
CA TYR A 37 -9.33 9.18 4.91
C TYR A 37 -9.76 7.72 4.87
N LEU A 38 -10.58 7.29 5.85
CA LEU A 38 -11.26 6.00 5.77
C LEU A 38 -12.27 6.07 4.65
N ASP A 39 -12.10 5.23 3.64
CA ASP A 39 -13.22 4.92 2.76
C ASP A 39 -14.31 4.19 3.56
N ASP A 40 -15.55 4.19 3.07
CA ASP A 40 -16.73 3.65 3.76
C ASP A 40 -16.36 2.35 4.52
N PRO A 41 -16.45 2.30 5.86
CA PRO A 41 -15.83 1.25 6.68
C PRO A 41 -16.46 -0.13 6.51
N THR A 42 -17.31 -0.33 5.50
CA THR A 42 -17.58 -1.65 4.97
C THR A 42 -16.28 -2.23 4.46
N ALA A 43 -15.65 -3.02 5.33
CA ALA A 43 -14.58 -3.90 4.95
C ALA A 43 -14.96 -4.60 3.63
N ASP A 44 -13.99 -4.74 2.73
CA ASP A 44 -14.15 -5.55 1.53
C ASP A 44 -14.62 -6.98 1.90
N GLU A 45 -15.04 -7.79 0.92
CA GLU A 45 -15.46 -9.17 1.18
C GLU A 45 -14.37 -10.02 1.88
N ALA A 46 -13.13 -9.53 1.93
CA ALA A 46 -12.00 -10.13 2.62
C ALA A 46 -11.76 -9.57 4.05
N GLY A 47 -12.59 -8.67 4.54
CA GLY A 47 -12.49 -8.12 5.90
C GLY A 47 -11.45 -7.02 6.07
N TRP A 48 -11.09 -6.28 5.00
CA TRP A 48 -10.14 -5.17 5.05
C TRP A 48 -10.75 -3.84 4.61
N THR A 49 -10.31 -2.74 5.23
CA THR A 49 -10.58 -1.38 4.75
C THR A 49 -9.27 -0.69 4.37
N TYR A 50 -9.33 0.53 3.83
CA TYR A 50 -8.14 1.27 3.44
C TYR A 50 -8.20 2.74 3.80
N LEU A 51 -7.01 3.32 3.98
CA LEU A 51 -6.80 4.76 4.15
C LEU A 51 -6.15 5.33 2.89
N GLN A 52 -6.77 6.33 2.26
CA GLN A 52 -6.21 7.03 1.11
C GLN A 52 -6.55 8.52 1.16
N THR A 53 -5.66 9.37 0.65
CA THR A 53 -5.92 10.84 0.68
C THR A 53 -6.93 11.34 -0.34
N GLU A 54 -7.38 10.47 -1.25
CA GLU A 54 -8.22 10.78 -2.42
C GLU A 54 -7.68 11.94 -3.28
N CYS A 55 -6.38 12.23 -3.19
CA CYS A 55 -5.80 13.37 -3.89
C CYS A 55 -5.72 13.09 -5.39
N THR A 56 -6.41 13.93 -6.18
CA THR A 56 -6.37 13.90 -7.65
C THR A 56 -5.48 14.99 -8.26
N ALA A 57 -4.70 15.70 -7.42
CA ALA A 57 -3.89 16.82 -7.88
C ALA A 57 -2.71 16.37 -8.75
N GLU A 58 -2.46 17.10 -9.83
CA GLU A 58 -1.24 16.97 -10.63
C GLU A 58 -0.17 17.95 -10.16
N THR A 59 1.09 17.53 -10.19
CA THR A 59 2.22 18.33 -9.72
C THR A 59 3.47 18.06 -10.54
N ARG A 60 4.35 19.07 -10.64
CA ARG A 60 5.69 18.94 -11.25
C ARG A 60 6.77 18.54 -10.22
N ARG A 61 6.37 18.36 -8.96
CA ARG A 61 7.18 17.87 -7.84
C ARG A 61 6.58 16.56 -7.38
N LEU A 62 7.28 15.81 -6.54
CA LEU A 62 6.75 14.57 -5.95
C LEU A 62 5.39 14.75 -5.25
N PHE A 63 5.20 15.89 -4.59
CA PHE A 63 3.97 16.25 -3.89
C PHE A 63 3.39 17.58 -4.37
N ALA A 64 2.07 17.72 -4.29
CA ALA A 64 1.42 19.02 -4.29
C ALA A 64 1.81 19.79 -3.00
N PRO A 65 1.74 21.14 -2.99
CA PRO A 65 2.13 21.92 -1.81
C PRO A 65 1.41 21.47 -0.53
N GLY A 66 2.17 21.09 0.51
CA GLY A 66 1.65 20.65 1.82
C GLY A 66 1.15 19.19 1.91
N HIS A 67 1.26 18.41 0.83
CA HIS A 67 0.78 17.02 0.78
C HIS A 67 1.82 15.98 1.26
N ASP A 68 3.07 16.39 1.41
CA ASP A 68 4.13 15.62 2.05
C ASP A 68 3.76 15.29 3.50
N ALA A 69 3.21 16.25 4.25
CA ALA A 69 2.76 16.02 5.62
C ALA A 69 1.63 14.99 5.73
N ARG A 70 0.71 14.95 4.74
CA ARG A 70 -0.37 13.94 4.68
C ARG A 70 0.18 12.55 4.45
N THR A 71 1.08 12.42 3.47
CA THR A 71 1.79 11.17 3.15
C THR A 71 2.58 10.67 4.34
N LYS A 72 3.32 11.55 5.02
CA LYS A 72 4.04 11.24 6.25
C LYS A 72 3.12 10.65 7.31
N GLY A 73 2.00 11.33 7.59
CA GLY A 73 1.05 10.89 8.59
C GLY A 73 0.50 9.50 8.28
N LEU A 74 0.10 9.27 7.02
CA LEU A 74 -0.34 7.96 6.55
C LEU A 74 0.73 6.90 6.82
N LEU A 75 1.96 7.10 6.37
CA LEU A 75 3.05 6.13 6.56
C LEU A 75 3.36 5.84 8.03
N GLN A 76 3.30 6.86 8.90
CA GLN A 76 3.45 6.68 10.34
C GLN A 76 2.33 5.83 10.94
N THR A 77 1.10 5.99 10.45
CA THR A 77 -0.03 5.16 10.88
C THR A 77 0.09 3.74 10.36
N ALA A 78 0.50 3.54 9.10
CA ALA A 78 0.80 2.22 8.57
C ALA A 78 1.83 1.51 9.46
N ALA A 79 2.94 2.18 9.77
CA ALA A 79 3.98 1.63 10.64
C ALA A 79 3.49 1.34 12.07
N ARG A 80 2.62 2.20 12.62
CA ARG A 80 2.05 2.02 13.96
C ARG A 80 1.03 0.88 14.04
N LEU A 81 0.31 0.61 12.96
CA LEU A 81 -0.68 -0.47 12.88
C LEU A 81 -0.07 -1.77 12.32
N GLY A 82 1.18 -1.74 11.87
CA GLY A 82 1.81 -2.83 11.15
C GLY A 82 1.30 -3.02 9.72
N ALA A 83 0.47 -2.11 9.21
CA ALA A 83 -0.19 -2.21 7.92
C ALA A 83 0.79 -2.04 6.73
N SER A 84 0.39 -2.59 5.59
CA SER A 84 1.11 -2.46 4.32
C SER A 84 0.69 -1.21 3.54
N VAL A 85 1.63 -0.67 2.77
CA VAL A 85 1.39 0.44 1.84
C VAL A 85 1.29 -0.13 0.44
N THR A 86 0.17 0.16 -0.22
CA THR A 86 -0.05 -0.20 -1.63
C THR A 86 0.10 1.04 -2.50
N VAL A 87 1.00 0.97 -3.47
CA VAL A 87 1.21 2.01 -4.48
C VAL A 87 0.38 1.68 -5.71
N LEU A 88 -0.42 2.64 -6.16
CA LEU A 88 -1.28 2.58 -7.33
C LEU A 88 -0.61 3.36 -8.46
N ASP A 89 0.16 2.65 -9.30
CA ASP A 89 0.85 3.25 -10.44
C ASP A 89 0.38 2.62 -11.75
N GLY A 90 -0.31 3.41 -12.59
CA GLY A 90 -0.67 3.01 -13.95
C GLY A 90 -1.50 1.71 -14.08
N GLY A 91 -2.23 1.31 -13.04
CA GLY A 91 -3.01 0.06 -13.01
C GLY A 91 -2.29 -1.12 -12.35
N MET A 92 -1.05 -0.97 -11.88
CA MET A 92 -0.36 -1.95 -11.05
C MET A 92 -0.41 -1.55 -9.58
N ALA A 93 -0.84 -2.48 -8.73
CA ALA A 93 -0.83 -2.34 -7.29
C ALA A 93 0.37 -3.07 -6.70
N HIS A 94 1.31 -2.32 -6.11
CA HIS A 94 2.48 -2.90 -5.42
C HIS A 94 2.37 -2.67 -3.92
N SER A 95 2.31 -3.75 -3.15
CA SER A 95 2.29 -3.70 -1.69
C SER A 95 3.70 -3.82 -1.12
N THR A 96 4.07 -2.95 -0.19
CA THR A 96 5.35 -2.96 0.50
C THR A 96 5.19 -2.50 1.95
N ASP A 97 6.20 -2.70 2.78
CA ASP A 97 6.16 -2.17 4.14
C ASP A 97 6.41 -0.63 4.12
N PRO A 98 5.80 0.12 5.05
CA PRO A 98 5.88 1.58 5.06
C PRO A 98 7.30 2.12 5.23
N ILE A 99 8.19 1.36 5.89
CA ILE A 99 9.58 1.78 6.12
C ILE A 99 10.39 1.62 4.84
N THR A 100 10.26 0.48 4.15
CA THR A 100 10.89 0.25 2.85
C THR A 100 10.39 1.23 1.81
N PHE A 101 9.07 1.46 1.75
CA PHE A 101 8.50 2.50 0.89
C PHE A 101 9.13 3.86 1.16
N ALA A 102 9.16 4.29 2.43
CA ALA A 102 9.73 5.58 2.80
C ALA A 102 11.24 5.65 2.49
N THR A 103 11.98 4.57 2.69
CA THR A 103 13.43 4.53 2.41
C THR A 103 13.73 4.63 0.91
N GLN A 104 12.94 3.94 0.08
CA GLN A 104 13.15 3.89 -1.37
C GLN A 104 12.61 5.13 -2.09
N GLN A 105 11.40 5.55 -1.75
CA GLN A 105 10.67 6.59 -2.49
C GLN A 105 10.76 7.97 -1.81
N LEU A 106 11.02 8.02 -0.50
CA LEU A 106 10.98 9.25 0.31
C LEU A 106 12.18 9.34 1.28
N PRO A 107 13.43 9.26 0.79
CA PRO A 107 14.61 9.13 1.66
C PRO A 107 14.74 10.26 2.69
N GLY A 108 14.27 11.48 2.37
CA GLY A 108 14.25 12.61 3.31
C GLY A 108 13.24 12.47 4.47
N MET A 109 12.31 11.53 4.39
CA MET A 109 11.22 11.33 5.35
C MET A 109 11.29 9.97 6.06
N ALA A 110 12.14 9.05 5.59
CA ALA A 110 12.26 7.69 6.12
C ALA A 110 12.47 7.66 7.65
N HIS A 111 13.38 8.48 8.17
CA HIS A 111 13.67 8.58 9.60
C HIS A 111 12.46 9.00 10.47
N LEU A 112 11.48 9.68 9.88
CA LEU A 112 10.26 10.10 10.58
C LEU A 112 9.23 8.98 10.67
N VAL A 113 9.29 7.99 9.77
CA VAL A 113 8.37 6.84 9.75
C VAL A 113 8.91 5.71 10.64
N THR A 114 10.23 5.57 10.76
CA THR A 114 10.90 4.49 11.51
C THR A 114 10.90 4.66 13.03
N SER A 115 10.45 5.79 13.56
CA SER A 115 10.63 6.15 14.97
C SER A 115 9.70 5.41 15.96
N ASN A 116 8.67 4.67 15.52
CA ASN A 116 7.80 3.90 16.44
C ASN A 116 6.95 2.79 15.78
N PRO A 117 7.53 1.78 15.10
CA PRO A 117 6.75 0.68 14.51
C PRO A 117 6.17 -0.27 15.58
N LYS A 118 4.92 -0.71 15.42
CA LYS A 118 4.42 -1.93 16.07
C LYS A 118 4.49 -3.09 15.07
N GLY A 119 4.50 -4.33 15.56
CA GLY A 119 4.62 -5.55 14.74
C GLY A 119 3.70 -5.58 13.51
N ARG A 120 4.16 -6.28 12.46
CA ARG A 120 3.61 -6.26 11.10
C ARG A 120 2.28 -7.02 10.98
N VAL A 121 1.28 -6.38 10.38
CA VAL A 121 0.01 -6.96 9.91
C VAL A 121 -0.08 -6.66 8.40
N THR A 122 0.47 -7.55 7.56
CA THR A 122 0.39 -7.38 6.10
C THR A 122 -0.98 -7.78 5.59
N LYS A 123 -1.68 -6.89 4.86
CA LYS A 123 -2.74 -7.32 3.95
C LYS A 123 -2.07 -8.11 2.84
N SER A 124 -2.27 -9.41 2.87
CA SER A 124 -1.91 -10.27 1.76
C SER A 124 -2.83 -9.85 0.61
N SER A 125 -2.31 -8.99 -0.28
CA SER A 125 -3.10 -8.45 -1.39
C SER A 125 -3.53 -9.63 -2.23
N LYS A 126 -4.83 -9.98 -2.20
CA LYS A 126 -5.41 -10.96 -3.11
C LYS A 126 -5.25 -10.39 -4.51
N VAL A 127 -4.38 -11.00 -5.27
CA VAL A 127 -4.12 -10.68 -6.67
C VAL A 127 -4.50 -11.87 -7.52
N THR A 128 -4.94 -11.58 -8.74
CA THR A 128 -5.17 -12.60 -9.74
C THR A 128 -3.88 -12.80 -10.53
N ALA A 129 -3.34 -14.01 -10.54
CA ALA A 129 -2.13 -14.31 -11.26
C ALA A 129 -2.28 -15.61 -12.07
N LYS A 130 -1.65 -15.62 -13.23
CA LYS A 130 -1.52 -16.79 -14.09
C LYS A 130 -0.33 -17.61 -13.65
N VAL A 131 -0.58 -18.86 -13.28
CA VAL A 131 0.44 -19.86 -12.94
C VAL A 131 0.38 -20.97 -13.98
N GLY A 132 1.38 -21.01 -14.86
CA GLY A 132 1.36 -21.87 -16.05
C GLY A 132 0.20 -21.50 -17.00
N ARG A 133 -0.70 -22.45 -17.25
CA ARG A 133 -1.86 -22.25 -18.16
C ARG A 133 -3.12 -21.74 -17.46
N TRP A 134 -3.12 -21.70 -16.13
CA TRP A 134 -4.30 -21.43 -15.31
C TRP A 134 -4.19 -20.11 -14.56
N THR A 135 -5.32 -19.47 -14.33
CA THR A 135 -5.42 -18.25 -13.52
C THR A 135 -5.93 -18.61 -12.13
N TYR A 136 -5.28 -18.07 -11.11
CA TYR A 136 -5.64 -18.29 -9.72
C TYR A 136 -5.74 -16.95 -8.99
N GLU A 137 -6.62 -16.89 -8.00
CA GLU A 137 -6.60 -15.84 -6.98
C GLU A 137 -5.74 -16.31 -5.82
N GLY A 138 -4.87 -15.43 -5.35
CA GLY A 138 -3.91 -15.75 -4.31
C GLY A 138 -3.24 -14.50 -3.80
N THR A 139 -2.27 -14.65 -2.92
CA THR A 139 -1.62 -13.52 -2.27
C THR A 139 -0.13 -13.51 -2.55
N ILE A 140 0.42 -12.34 -2.83
CA ILE A 140 1.88 -12.20 -2.98
C ILE A 140 2.52 -12.24 -1.59
N THR A 141 3.45 -13.16 -1.41
CA THR A 141 4.30 -13.32 -0.22
C THR A 141 5.76 -13.12 -0.60
N GLU A 142 6.66 -13.01 0.38
CA GLU A 142 8.11 -12.91 0.13
C GLU A 142 8.67 -14.13 -0.61
N ALA A 143 8.00 -15.29 -0.52
CA ALA A 143 8.40 -16.53 -1.20
C ALA A 143 7.80 -16.70 -2.61
N GLY A 144 6.89 -15.82 -3.03
CA GLY A 144 6.18 -15.90 -4.31
C GLY A 144 4.66 -15.74 -4.18
N PHE A 145 3.94 -16.11 -5.22
CA PHE A 145 2.48 -16.03 -5.27
C PHE A 145 1.85 -17.28 -4.62
N ALA A 146 1.21 -17.11 -3.46
CA ALA A 146 0.52 -18.17 -2.72
C ALA A 146 -0.95 -18.27 -3.18
N TYR A 147 -1.38 -19.44 -3.66
CA TYR A 147 -2.74 -19.65 -4.18
C TYR A 147 -3.32 -20.99 -3.72
N THR A 148 -4.65 -21.11 -3.73
CA THR A 148 -5.35 -22.37 -3.48
C THR A 148 -5.51 -23.14 -4.79
N ALA A 149 -4.94 -24.34 -4.86
CA ALA A 149 -5.09 -25.23 -6.00
C ALA A 149 -6.45 -25.96 -5.98
N LYS A 150 -6.83 -26.58 -7.10
CA LYS A 150 -8.11 -27.33 -7.22
C LYS A 150 -8.29 -28.47 -6.23
N ASP A 151 -7.18 -28.98 -5.69
CA ASP A 151 -7.15 -30.03 -4.66
C ASP A 151 -7.36 -29.47 -3.23
N GLY A 152 -7.60 -28.15 -3.09
CA GLY A 152 -7.75 -27.47 -1.81
C GLY A 152 -6.44 -27.15 -1.10
N SER A 153 -5.29 -27.53 -1.67
CA SER A 153 -3.98 -27.26 -1.06
C SER A 153 -3.48 -25.85 -1.37
N THR A 154 -2.79 -25.24 -0.41
CA THR A 154 -2.10 -23.95 -0.62
C THR A 154 -0.75 -24.21 -1.28
N LYS A 155 -0.48 -23.58 -2.43
CA LYS A 155 0.78 -23.69 -3.17
C LYS A 155 1.41 -22.32 -3.36
N ILE A 156 2.74 -22.27 -3.36
CA ILE A 156 3.51 -21.05 -3.63
C ILE A 156 4.16 -21.20 -5.01
N ALA A 157 3.87 -20.29 -5.93
CA ALA A 157 4.49 -20.20 -7.24
C ALA A 157 5.57 -19.11 -7.25
N SER A 158 6.79 -19.51 -7.62
CA SER A 158 7.90 -18.59 -7.89
C SER A 158 7.87 -18.03 -9.32
N ALA A 159 7.16 -18.68 -10.25
CA ALA A 159 6.93 -18.19 -11.62
C ALA A 159 5.43 -17.96 -11.84
N TYR A 160 5.05 -16.69 -12.01
CA TYR A 160 3.67 -16.27 -12.26
C TYR A 160 3.63 -14.97 -13.07
N THR A 161 2.49 -14.70 -13.69
CA THR A 161 2.23 -13.44 -14.38
C THR A 161 0.97 -12.83 -13.81
N LEU A 162 1.06 -11.61 -13.27
CA LEU A 162 -0.12 -10.88 -12.78
C LEU A 162 -1.04 -10.55 -13.96
N VAL A 163 -2.35 -10.68 -13.72
CA VAL A 163 -3.41 -10.48 -14.72
C VAL A 163 -4.17 -9.21 -14.39
#